data_AF-A0A1W9WLH4-F1
#
_entry.id   AF-A0A1W9WLH4-F1
#
_cell.length_a   1.000
_cell.length_b   1.000
_cell.length_c   1.000
_cell.angle_alpha   90.00
_cell.angle_beta   90.00
_cell.angle_gamma   90.00
#
_symmetry.space_group_name_H-M   'P 1'
#
loop_
_entity.id
_entity.type
_entity.pdbx_description
1 polymer ?
#
loop_
_entity_poly.entity_id
_entity_poly.type
_entity_poly.pdbx_seq_one_letter_code
_entity_poly.pdbx_strand_id
1 'polypeptide(L)' 'MKRNGAINKTAWGFKRSERMAIIEMMDASCELAAKKGAHPFRNDCNCIACVNKRKRLLEKPKNWKFRM' A
#
# COMPACT_ATOMS: atom_id res chain seq x y z
N MET A 1 -17.92 -26.89 -30.56
CA MET A 1 -17.00 -25.82 -31.01
C MET A 1 -16.36 -25.17 -29.79
N LYS A 2 -15.03 -25.29 -29.64
CA LYS A 2 -14.26 -24.64 -28.58
C LYS A 2 -14.05 -23.18 -28.96
N ARG A 3 -14.50 -22.23 -28.14
CA ARG A 3 -14.06 -20.82 -28.23
C ARG A 3 -13.17 -20.54 -27.03
N ASN A 4 -11.87 -20.63 -27.30
CA ASN A 4 -10.80 -20.22 -26.40
C ASN A 4 -10.90 -18.69 -26.22
N GLY A 5 -11.55 -18.24 -25.14
CA GLY A 5 -11.47 -16.86 -24.70
C GLY A 5 -10.10 -16.64 -24.06
N ALA A 6 -9.20 -15.97 -24.77
CA ALA A 6 -7.88 -15.62 -24.29
C ALA A 6 -8.00 -14.90 -22.94
N ILE A 7 -7.65 -15.59 -21.86
CA ILE A 7 -7.53 -14.99 -20.54
C ILE A 7 -6.30 -14.09 -20.64
N ASN A 8 -6.52 -12.79 -20.80
CA ASN A 8 -5.48 -11.78 -20.74
C ASN A 8 -5.00 -11.69 -19.27
N LYS A 9 -4.26 -12.72 -18.85
CA LYS A 9 -3.70 -12.86 -17.51
C LYS A 9 -2.54 -11.89 -17.42
N THR A 10 -2.85 -10.65 -17.07
CA THR A 10 -1.87 -9.84 -16.36
C THR A 10 -1.46 -10.63 -15.12
N ALA A 11 -0.17 -10.58 -14.72
CA ALA A 11 0.43 -11.48 -13.71
C ALA A 11 -0.25 -11.53 -12.32
N TRP A 12 -1.33 -10.77 -12.12
CA TRP A 12 -2.12 -10.66 -10.89
C TRP A 12 -3.63 -10.91 -11.09
N GLY A 13 -4.11 -11.33 -12.26
CA GLY A 13 -5.53 -11.64 -12.48
C GLY A 13 -6.49 -10.44 -12.54
N PHE A 14 -6.03 -9.23 -12.22
CA PHE A 14 -6.83 -8.00 -12.28
C PHE A 14 -6.89 -7.35 -13.67
N LYS A 15 -8.04 -6.77 -14.00
CA LYS A 15 -8.25 -5.91 -15.17
C LYS A 15 -7.46 -4.61 -15.02
N ARG A 16 -7.17 -3.94 -16.14
CA ARG A 16 -6.45 -2.65 -16.14
C ARG A 16 -7.14 -1.60 -15.29
N SER A 17 -8.46 -1.49 -15.36
CA SER A 17 -9.26 -0.53 -14.59
C SER A 17 -9.14 -0.75 -13.07
N GLU A 18 -9.13 -2.01 -12.62
CA GLU A 18 -8.99 -2.35 -11.19
C GLU A 18 -7.61 -1.95 -10.67
N ARG A 19 -6.57 -2.15 -11.49
CA ARG A 19 -5.20 -1.70 -11.16
C ARG A 19 -5.12 -0.18 -11.05
N MET A 20 -5.73 0.55 -11.98
CA MET A 20 -5.76 2.02 -11.93
C MET A 20 -6.47 2.52 -10.69
N ALA A 21 -7.61 1.92 -10.32
CA ALA A 21 -8.33 2.28 -9.10
C ALA A 21 -7.49 2.08 -7.83
N ILE A 22 -6.69 1.00 -7.77
CA ILE A 22 -5.75 0.79 -6.65
C ILE A 22 -4.71 1.91 -6.59
N ILE A 23 -4.12 2.27 -7.73
CA ILE A 23 -3.10 3.34 -7.80
C ILE A 23 -3.72 4.68 -7.35
N GLU A 24 -4.90 5.03 -7.85
CA GLU A 24 -5.60 6.26 -7.47
C GLU A 24 -5.90 6.30 -5.96
N MET A 25 -6.31 5.18 -5.36
CA MET A 25 -6.51 5.09 -3.91
C MET A 25 -5.20 5.23 -3.13
N MET A 26 -4.09 4.69 -3.65
CA MET A 26 -2.77 4.85 -3.04
C MET A 26 -2.34 6.32 -3.08
N ASP A 27 -2.49 7.01 -4.21
CA ASP A 27 -2.15 8.42 -4.36
C ASP A 27 -3.00 9.30 -3.44
N ALA A 28 -4.32 9.11 -3.42
CA ALA A 28 -5.22 9.84 -2.54
C ALA A 28 -4.88 9.62 -1.05
N SER A 29 -4.46 8.41 -0.68
CA SER A 29 -4.02 8.09 0.68
C SER A 29 -2.71 8.82 1.03
N CYS A 30 -1.76 8.89 0.09
CA CYS A 30 -0.50 9.61 0.25
C CYS A 30 -0.73 11.13 0.42
N GLU A 31 -1.57 11.73 -0.42
CA GLU A 31 -1.92 13.15 -0.30
C GLU A 31 -2.59 13.46 1.04
N LEU A 32 -3.54 12.60 1.47
CA LEU A 32 -4.21 12.77 2.75
C LEU A 32 -3.25 12.64 3.92
N ALA A 33 -2.31 11.70 3.85
CA ALA A 33 -1.27 11.54 4.86
C ALA A 33 -0.35 12.76 4.93
N ALA A 34 0.06 13.31 3.77
CA ALA A 34 0.85 14.54 3.72
C ALA A 34 0.13 15.73 4.36
N LYS A 35 -1.17 15.91 4.07
CA LYS A 35 -2.01 16.97 4.65
C LYS A 35 -2.20 16.82 6.17
N LYS A 36 -2.35 15.59 6.66
CA LYS A 36 -2.54 15.30 8.10
C LYS A 36 -1.24 15.36 8.90
N GLY A 37 -0.09 15.25 8.25
CA GLY A 37 1.22 15.30 8.89
C GLY A 37 1.53 14.07 9.74
N ALA A 38 2.60 14.17 10.54
CA ALA A 38 3.07 13.07 11.37
C ALA A 38 2.04 12.72 12.47
N HIS A 39 1.69 11.45 12.57
CA HIS A 39 0.78 10.99 13.63
C HIS A 39 1.47 11.11 15.01
N PRO A 40 0.89 11.86 15.97
CA PRO A 40 1.41 11.92 17.33
C PRO A 40 1.25 10.54 17.98
N PHE A 41 2.29 10.07 18.64
CA PHE A 41 2.25 8.77 19.28
C PHE A 41 1.26 8.77 20.46
N ARG A 42 0.30 7.83 20.44
CA ARG A 42 -0.64 7.60 21.53
C ARG A 42 -0.73 6.11 21.86
N ASN A 43 -0.66 5.77 23.15
CA ASN A 43 -0.67 4.39 23.64
C ASN A 43 -2.01 3.65 23.39
N ASP A 44 -3.10 4.40 23.30
CA ASP A 44 -4.47 3.94 23.05
C ASP A 44 -4.83 3.83 21.55
N CYS A 45 -3.94 4.29 20.65
CA CYS A 45 -4.21 4.33 19.22
C CYS A 45 -3.77 3.04 18.51
N ASN A 46 -4.68 2.44 17.74
CA ASN A 46 -4.45 1.21 16.98
C ASN A 46 -4.07 1.44 15.51
N CYS A 47 -3.72 2.67 15.13
CA CYS A 47 -3.17 2.91 13.79
C CYS A 47 -1.83 2.17 13.62
N ILE A 48 -1.51 1.79 12.38
CA ILE A 48 -0.30 1.01 12.07
C ILE A 48 0.98 1.69 12.56
N ALA A 49 1.05 3.04 12.51
CA ALA A 49 2.18 3.80 13.03
C ALA A 49 2.35 3.63 14.56
N CYS A 50 1.29 3.80 15.34
CA CYS A 50 1.33 3.60 16.80
C CYS A 50 1.59 2.14 17.18
N VAL A 51 0.99 1.19 16.47
CA VAL A 51 1.21 -0.24 16.70
C VAL A 51 2.67 -0.62 16.42
N ASN A 52 3.24 -0.18 15.30
CA ASN A 52 4.62 -0.46 14.95
C ASN A 52 5.61 0.15 15.95
N LYS A 53 5.33 1.38 16.41
CA LYS A 53 6.15 2.08 17.41
C LYS A 53 6.06 1.42 18.79
N ARG A 54 4.87 0.98 19.21
CA ARG A 54 4.64 0.22 20.47
C ARG A 54 5.35 -1.12 20.45
N LYS A 55 5.14 -1.91 19.39
CA LYS A 55 5.65 -3.27 19.31
C LYS A 55 7.15 -3.33 18.97
N ARG A 56 7.80 -2.19 18.68
CA ARG A 56 9.19 -2.10 18.18
C ARG A 56 9.48 -3.08 17.02
N LEU A 57 8.44 -3.46 16.27
CA LEU A 57 8.50 -4.54 15.26
C LEU A 57 9.27 -4.13 14.01
N LEU A 58 9.47 -2.84 13.81
CA LEU A 58 10.23 -2.32 12.68
C LEU A 58 11.52 -1.72 13.21
N GLU A 59 12.60 -2.51 13.17
CA GLU A 59 13.93 -1.92 13.14
C GLU A 59 14.00 -0.98 11.92
N LYS A 60 14.56 0.22 12.09
CA LYS A 60 14.79 1.10 10.95
C LYS A 60 15.66 0.34 9.94
N PRO A 61 15.19 0.10 8.71
CA PRO A 61 16.01 -0.55 7.71
C PRO A 61 17.21 0.36 7.43
N LYS A 62 18.41 -0.09 7.78
CA LYS A 62 19.65 0.70 7.64
C LYS A 62 19.95 1.07 6.19
N ASN A 63 19.50 0.24 5.25
CA ASN A 63 19.80 0.35 3.82
C ASN A 63 18.58 -0.03 2.96
N TRP A 64 17.55 0.82 2.92
CA TRP A 64 16.46 0.59 1.98
C TRP A 64 16.87 1.08 0.58
N LYS A 65 17.39 0.19 -0.26
CA LYS A 65 17.64 0.48 -1.68
C LYS A 65 16.44 0.02 -2.49
N PHE A 66 15.58 0.95 -2.91
CA PHE A 66 14.68 0.69 -4.03
C PHE A 66 15.54 0.59 -5.30
N ARG A 67 15.72 -0.62 -5.83
CA ARG A 67 16.03 -0.75 -7.26
C ARG A 67 14.70 -0.64 -7.98
N MET A 68 14.52 0.47 -8.69
CA MET A 68 13.51 0.58 -9.75
C MET A 68 13.88 -0.35 -10.90
#